data_AF-A0A4Q5XZ41-F1
#
_entry.id   AF-A0A4Q5XZ41-F1
#
_cell.length_a   1.000
_cell.length_b   1.000
_cell.length_c   1.000
_cell.angle_alpha   90.00
_cell.angle_beta   90.00
_cell.angle_gamma   90.00
#
_symmetry.space_group_name_H-M   'P 1'
#
loop_
_entity.id
_entity.type
_entity.pdbx_description
1 polymer ?
#
loop_
_entity_poly.entity_id
_entity_poly.type
_entity_poly.pdbx_seq_one_letter_code
_entity_poly.pdbx_strand_id
1 'polypeptide(L)' 'MNSDFCDEDGARKLKMKIEEYWLSRGFDVSINLVDAGFVPAMRSARTDVRSNMVNGMPPRKKGGRPEPGKPATYTRGVG' A
#
# COMPACT_ATOMS: atom_id res chain seq x y z
N MET A 1 -13.40 -21.76 0.68
CA MET A 1 -12.58 -20.55 0.57
C MET A 1 -12.91 -19.63 1.73
N ASN A 2 -12.21 -19.76 2.85
CA ASN A 2 -12.38 -18.87 3.99
C ASN A 2 -10.98 -18.33 4.32
N SER A 3 -10.52 -17.35 3.55
CA SER A 3 -9.29 -16.66 3.91
C SER A 3 -9.62 -15.76 5.08
N ASP A 4 -9.46 -16.31 6.29
CA ASP A 4 -9.62 -15.55 7.52
C ASP A 4 -8.59 -14.41 7.51
N PHE A 5 -9.09 -13.19 7.61
CA PHE A 5 -8.29 -11.98 7.71
C PHE A 5 -8.42 -11.34 9.10
N CYS A 6 -9.15 -12.00 10.01
CA CYS A 6 -9.45 -11.52 11.35
C CYS A 6 -8.50 -12.09 12.41
N ASP A 7 -7.29 -12.48 11.99
CA ASP A 7 -6.17 -12.90 12.82
C ASP A 7 -4.87 -12.16 12.41
N GLU A 8 -3.81 -12.35 13.19
CA GLU A 8 -2.51 -11.72 12.92
C GLU A 8 -1.92 -12.13 11.56
N ASP A 9 -2.08 -13.40 11.19
CA ASP A 9 -1.63 -13.94 9.90
C ASP A 9 -2.41 -13.34 8.72
N GLY A 10 -3.71 -13.16 8.91
CA GLY A 10 -4.64 -12.49 8.03
C GLY A 10 -4.25 -11.04 7.80
N ALA A 11 -3.91 -10.31 8.87
CA ALA A 11 -3.38 -8.96 8.78
C ALA A 11 -2.07 -8.90 7.98
N ARG A 12 -1.16 -9.86 8.18
CA ARG A 12 0.09 -10.00 7.38
C ARG A 12 -0.21 -10.25 5.91
N LYS A 13 -1.11 -11.19 5.60
CA LYS A 13 -1.54 -11.49 4.22
C LYS A 13 -2.20 -10.28 3.56
N LEU A 14 -3.01 -9.53 4.31
CA LEU A 14 -3.69 -8.33 3.81
C LEU A 14 -2.67 -7.22 3.48
N LYS A 15 -1.70 -6.97 4.38
CA LYS A 15 -0.58 -6.07 4.13
C LYS A 15 0.13 -6.41 2.81
N MET A 16 0.56 -7.66 2.64
CA MET A 16 1.27 -8.10 1.45
C MET A 16 0.48 -7.86 0.16
N LYS A 17 -0.83 -8.21 0.16
CA LYS A 17 -1.69 -8.04 -1.01
C LYS A 17 -1.85 -6.57 -1.42
N ILE A 18 -2.03 -5.68 -0.45
CA ILE A 18 -2.18 -4.24 -0.72
C ILE A 18 -0.87 -3.67 -1.26
N GLU A 19 0.26 -4.03 -0.64
CA GLU A 19 1.58 -3.56 -1.07
C GLU A 19 1.91 -4.04 -2.49
N GLU A 20 1.75 -5.33 -2.78
CA GLU A 20 2.01 -5.92 -4.10
C GLU A 20 1.14 -5.29 -5.21
N TYR A 21 -0.15 -5.06 -4.93
CA TYR A 21 -1.08 -4.47 -5.87
C TYR A 21 -0.62 -3.08 -6.34
N TRP A 22 -0.18 -2.22 -5.42
CA TRP A 22 0.19 -0.84 -5.76
C TRP A 22 1.63 -0.71 -6.23
N LEU A 23 2.56 -1.50 -5.66
CA LEU A 23 3.96 -1.52 -6.08
C LEU A 23 4.10 -1.95 -7.54
N SER A 24 3.36 -2.98 -7.96
CA SER A 24 3.35 -3.44 -9.37
C SER A 24 2.85 -2.37 -10.36
N ARG A 25 2.15 -1.33 -9.87
CA ARG A 25 1.62 -0.20 -10.65
C ARG A 25 2.49 1.06 -10.54
N GLY A 26 3.66 0.97 -9.90
CA GLY A 26 4.61 2.09 -9.78
C GLY A 26 4.25 3.12 -8.72
N PHE A 27 3.40 2.76 -7.76
CA PHE A 27 3.10 3.58 -6.60
C PHE A 27 4.00 3.23 -5.41
N ASP A 28 4.19 4.20 -4.54
CA ASP A 28 4.95 4.07 -3.30
C ASP A 28 3.97 3.91 -2.14
N VAL A 29 3.60 2.66 -1.87
CA VAL A 29 2.66 2.30 -0.80
C VAL A 29 3.43 1.70 0.38
N SER A 30 3.01 2.02 1.59
CA SER A 30 3.53 1.41 2.81
C SER A 30 2.38 1.06 3.74
N ILE A 31 2.32 -0.19 4.19
CA ILE A 31 1.34 -0.67 5.16
C ILE A 31 2.04 -1.08 6.46
N ASN A 32 1.58 -0.55 7.58
CA ASN A 32 2.08 -0.87 8.92
C ASN A 32 1.03 -1.63 9.70
N LEU A 33 1.46 -2.72 10.33
CA LEU A 33 0.63 -3.47 11.29
C LEU A 33 0.99 -2.99 12.69
N VAL A 34 -0.02 -2.60 13.47
CA VAL A 34 0.15 -2.15 14.85
C VAL A 34 -0.67 -3.06 15.74
N ASP A 35 0.01 -3.88 16.54
CA ASP A 35 -0.63 -4.69 17.56
C ASP A 35 -0.97 -3.82 18.78
N ALA A 36 -2.24 -3.82 19.17
CA ALA A 36 -2.74 -3.11 20.34
C ALA A 36 -3.14 -4.08 21.47
N GLY A 37 -2.97 -5.40 21.28
CA GLY A 37 -3.34 -6.42 22.26
C GLY A 37 -4.83 -6.45 22.57
N PHE A 38 -5.18 -6.94 23.75
CA PHE A 38 -6.57 -7.07 24.20
C PHE A 38 -7.21 -5.70 24.51
N VAL A 39 -8.32 -5.40 23.85
CA VAL A 39 -9.10 -4.17 24.07
C VAL A 39 -10.40 -4.52 24.82
N PRO A 40 -10.55 -4.14 26.10
CA PRO A 40 -11.69 -4.58 26.93
C PRO A 40 -13.07 -4.23 26.38
N ALA A 41 -13.22 -3.06 25.77
CA ALA A 41 -14.49 -2.61 25.17
C ALA A 41 -14.95 -3.50 24.01
N MET A 42 -14.01 -4.11 23.27
CA MET A 42 -14.31 -4.98 22.14
C MET A 42 -14.29 -6.46 22.50
N ARG A 43 -13.74 -6.81 23.67
CA ARG A 43 -13.55 -8.19 24.13
C ARG A 43 -12.75 -9.04 23.12
N SER A 44 -11.79 -8.41 22.45
CA SER A 44 -10.94 -9.05 21.44
C SER A 44 -9.56 -8.41 21.41
N ALA A 45 -8.58 -9.15 20.87
CA ALA A 45 -7.30 -8.58 20.49
C ALA A 45 -7.45 -7.73 19.22
N ARG A 46 -6.74 -6.60 19.12
CA ARG A 46 -6.81 -5.70 17.97
C ARG A 46 -5.46 -5.56 17.29
N THR A 47 -5.44 -5.84 15.99
CA THR A 47 -4.34 -5.47 15.09
C THR A 47 -4.85 -4.41 14.11
N ASP A 48 -4.23 -3.23 14.12
CA ASP A 48 -4.56 -2.14 13.20
C ASP A 48 -3.74 -2.25 11.91
N VAL A 49 -4.38 -2.02 10.76
CA VAL A 49 -3.71 -1.87 9.45
C VAL A 49 -3.69 -0.39 9.09
N ARG A 50 -2.50 0.21 9.06
CA ARG A 50 -2.32 1.66 8.78
C ARG A 50 -1.59 1.87 7.47
N SER A 51 -2.09 2.77 6.62
CA SER A 51 -1.53 3.04 5.30
C SER A 51 -1.07 4.50 5.13
N ASN A 52 -0.11 4.73 4.24
CA ASN A 52 0.28 6.07 3.79
C ASN A 52 -0.63 6.63 2.66
N MET A 53 -1.72 5.93 2.33
CA MET A 53 -2.62 6.33 1.25
C MET A 53 -3.50 7.50 1.68
N VAL A 54 -3.74 8.43 0.76
CA VAL A 54 -4.67 9.55 0.97
C VAL A 54 -5.93 9.26 0.17
N ASN A 55 -7.08 9.16 0.85
CA ASN A 55 -8.36 8.76 0.25
C ASN A 55 -8.27 7.45 -0.56
N GLY A 56 -7.46 6.50 -0.09
CA GLY A 56 -7.23 5.21 -0.75
C GLY A 56 -6.22 5.23 -1.90
N MET A 57 -5.59 6.38 -2.18
CA MET A 57 -4.58 6.52 -3.24
C MET A 57 -3.17 6.70 -2.66
N PRO A 58 -2.22 5.79 -2.94
CA PRO A 58 -0.83 5.97 -2.53
C PRO A 58 -0.10 7.03 -3.38
N PRO A 59 0.95 7.66 -2.84
CA PRO A 59 1.79 8.56 -3.62
C PRO A 59 2.49 7.82 -4.77
N ARG A 60 2.79 8.52 -5.86
CA ARG A 60 3.64 7.96 -6.94
C ARG A 60 5.09 7.91 -6.47
N LYS A 61 5.81 6.84 -6.85
CA LYS A 61 7.25 6.71 -6.58
C LYS A 61 8.00 7.94 -7.14
N LYS A 62 8.77 8.63 -6.29
CA LYS A 62 9.61 9.76 -6.72
C LYS A 62 10.61 9.25 -7.76
N GLY A 63 10.41 9.67 -9.01
CA GLY A 63 11.10 9.15 -10.20
C GLY A 63 10.19 8.96 -11.42
N GLY A 64 8.86 8.90 -11.22
CA GLY A 64 7.86 8.75 -12.29
C GLY A 64 7.16 10.04 -12.73
N ARG A 65 7.60 11.21 -12.26
CA ARG A 65 7.13 12.52 -12.76
C ARG A 65 8.16 13.07 -13.74
N PRO A 66 7.78 13.40 -14.98
CA PRO A 66 8.46 14.45 -15.70
C PRO A 66 8.36 15.73 -14.85
N GLU A 67 9.48 16.42 -14.67
CA GLU A 67 9.51 17.77 -14.08
C GLU A 67 8.43 18.64 -14.74
N PRO A 68 7.56 19.34 -13.98
CA PRO A 68 6.60 20.25 -14.56
C PRO A 68 7.35 21.35 -15.31
N GLY A 69 7.26 21.33 -16.64
CA GLY A 69 7.95 22.26 -17.54
C GLY A 69 9.09 21.68 -18.39
N LYS A 70 9.45 20.40 -18.24
CA LYS A 70 10.34 19.73 -19.22
C LYS A 70 9.51 18.91 -20.20
N PRO A 71 9.57 19.17 -21.51
CA PRO A 71 8.89 18.32 -22.48
C PRO A 71 9.48 16.91 -22.36
N ALA A 72 8.61 15.91 -22.31
CA ALA A 72 9.04 14.52 -22.34
C ALA A 72 9.80 14.30 -23.65
N THR A 73 11.12 14.18 -23.58
CA THR A 73 11.95 13.80 -24.73
C THR A 73 11.67 12.33 -25.01
N TYR A 74 10.62 12.08 -25.78
CA TYR A 74 10.47 10.80 -26.47
C TYR A 74 11.48 10.83 -27.62
N THR A 75 12.64 10.21 -27.42
CA THR A 75 13.53 9.86 -28.52
C THR A 75 12.77 8.87 -29.41
N ARG A 76 12.09 9.41 -30.43
CA ARG A 76 11.46 8.62 -31.48
C ARG A 76 12.58 8.08 -32.35
N GLY A 77 13.13 6.93 -31.99
CA GLY A 77 13.96 6.16 -32.90
C GLY A 77 13.12 5.83 -34.14
N VAL A 78 13.51 6.38 -35.28
CA VAL A 78 13.10 5.89 -36.60
C VAL A 78 14.35 5.98 -37.47
N GLY A 79 14.73 4.83 -38.04
CA GLY A 79 15.87 4.72 -38.96
C GLY A 79 15.55 5.20 -40.36
#